data_AF-W8X9P5-F1
#
_entry.id   AF-W8X9P5-F1
#
_cell.length_a   1.000
_cell.length_b   1.000
_cell.length_c   1.000
_cell.angle_alpha   90.00
_cell.angle_beta   90.00
_cell.angle_gamma   90.00
#
_symmetry.space_group_name_H-M   'P 1'
#
loop_
_entity.id
_entity.type
_entity.pdbx_description
1 polymer ?
#
loop_
_entity_poly.entity_id
_entity_poly.type
_entity_poly.pdbx_seq_one_letter_code
_entity_poly.pdbx_strand_id
1 'polypeptide(L)'
;MGYWKSDKGNHPALIHIERNGDSFLFKETAWSIIGTVGYQTRTVPATIQKADNILVVADTVHLAYNEKEDAIVSGRMKAHRITEAQYQSAIGKE
;
A
#
# COMPACT_ATOMS: atom_id res chain seq x y z
N MET A 1 -4.68 -7.92 7.02
CA MET A 1 -3.34 -7.31 6.96
C MET A 1 -2.56 -8.05 5.89
N GLY A 2 -1.72 -7.36 5.12
CA GLY A 2 -1.07 -7.95 3.96
C GLY A 2 -0.10 -7.01 3.25
N TYR A 3 0.54 -7.53 2.22
CA TYR A 3 1.50 -6.82 1.39
C TYR A 3 0.97 -6.74 -0.04
N TRP A 4 1.16 -5.60 -0.69
CA TRP A 4 0.78 -5.38 -2.08
C TRP A 4 1.92 -4.68 -2.84
N LYS A 5 1.99 -4.94 -4.14
CA LYS A 5 2.93 -4.31 -5.07
C LYS A 5 2.16 -3.68 -6.20
N SER A 6 2.40 -2.40 -6.43
CA SER A 6 1.80 -1.66 -7.51
C SER A 6 2.43 -2.01 -8.85
N ASP A 7 1.60 -2.06 -9.88
CA ASP A 7 2.03 -2.25 -11.28
C ASP A 7 2.64 -0.98 -11.91
N LYS A 8 2.85 0.06 -11.10
CA LYS A 8 3.19 1.40 -11.61
C LYS A 8 4.69 1.53 -11.95
N GLY A 9 5.02 1.36 -13.23
CA GLY A 9 6.26 1.84 -13.84
C GLY A 9 7.55 1.12 -13.40
N ASN A 10 8.70 1.73 -13.70
CA ASN A 10 10.04 1.15 -13.46
C ASN A 10 10.40 1.03 -11.97
N HIS A 11 9.70 1.78 -11.11
CA HIS A 11 9.86 1.76 -9.66
C HIS A 11 8.49 1.53 -8.99
N PRO A 12 8.10 0.26 -8.78
CA PRO A 12 6.79 -0.07 -8.24
C PRO A 12 6.66 0.41 -6.79
N ALA A 13 5.51 0.99 -6.44
CA ALA A 13 5.18 1.30 -5.05
C ALA A 13 4.75 0.01 -4.32
N LEU A 14 5.25 -0.18 -3.12
CA LEU A 14 4.94 -1.31 -2.25
C LEU A 14 4.06 -0.83 -1.11
N ILE A 15 3.04 -1.59 -0.78
CA ILE A 15 2.06 -1.24 0.24
C ILE A 15 2.04 -2.33 1.29
N HIS A 16 2.05 -1.95 2.55
CA HIS A 16 1.83 -2.83 3.69
C HIS A 16 0.71 -2.26 4.55
N ILE A 17 -0.33 -3.07 4.82
CA ILE A 17 -1.47 -2.65 5.65
C ILE A 17 -1.53 -3.54 6.89
N GLU A 18 -1.39 -2.93 8.05
CA GLU A 18 -1.46 -3.58 9.36
C GLU A 18 -2.62 -2.99 10.19
N ARG A 19 -3.17 -3.75 11.16
CA ARG A 19 -4.11 -3.16 12.13
C ARG A 19 -3.32 -2.38 13.15
N ASN A 20 -3.94 -1.30 13.60
CA ASN A 20 -3.56 -0.54 14.76
C ASN A 20 -4.80 -0.31 15.63
N GLY A 21 -5.15 -1.32 16.45
CA GLY A 21 -6.37 -1.31 17.27
C GLY A 21 -7.65 -1.28 16.42
N ASP A 22 -8.46 -0.24 16.61
CA ASP A 22 -9.68 0.06 15.85
C ASP A 22 -9.42 0.70 14.48
N SER A 23 -8.17 1.06 14.17
CA SER A 23 -7.76 1.64 12.89
C SER A 23 -6.77 0.74 12.14
N PHE A 24 -6.37 1.18 10.95
CA PHE A 24 -5.35 0.54 10.12
C PHE A 24 -4.17 1.50 9.94
N LEU A 25 -2.97 0.95 9.78
CA LEU A 25 -1.80 1.69 9.35
C LEU A 25 -1.48 1.25 7.93
N PHE A 26 -1.47 2.22 7.03
CA PHE A 26 -1.08 2.03 5.65
C PHE A 26 0.34 2.53 5.47
N LYS A 27 1.24 1.63 5.11
CA LYS A 27 2.65 1.91 4.84
C LYS A 27 2.88 1.83 3.35
N GLU A 28 3.13 2.96 2.71
CA GLU A 28 3.51 3.04 1.31
C GLU A 28 5.01 3.25 1.19
N THR A 29 5.70 2.29 0.58
CA THR A 29 7.10 2.38 0.22
C THR A 29 7.21 2.64 -1.27
N ALA A 30 7.58 3.86 -1.65
CA ALA A 30 7.73 4.26 -3.04
C ALA A 30 9.12 4.83 -3.27
N TRP A 31 9.60 4.73 -4.51
CA TRP A 31 10.85 5.37 -4.91
C TRP A 31 10.65 6.89 -4.95
N SER A 32 11.43 7.59 -4.14
CA SER A 32 11.45 9.04 -4.10
C SER A 32 12.79 9.56 -4.61
N ILE A 33 12.73 10.59 -5.45
CA ILE A 33 13.89 11.38 -5.89
C ILE A 33 13.98 12.71 -5.13
N ILE A 34 13.00 13.01 -4.26
CA ILE A 34 12.95 14.24 -3.49
C ILE A 34 13.67 14.00 -2.16
N GLY A 35 14.81 14.67 -1.98
CA GLY A 35 15.68 14.49 -0.81
C GLY A 35 16.69 13.36 -1.05
N THR A 36 16.60 12.29 -0.25
CA THR A 36 17.44 11.10 -0.42
C THR A 36 16.87 10.22 -1.52
N VAL A 37 17.63 10.01 -2.60
CA VAL A 37 17.25 9.11 -3.69
C VAL A 37 17.18 7.67 -3.16
N GLY A 38 16.00 7.06 -3.23
CA GLY A 38 15.80 5.69 -2.79
C GLY A 38 14.34 5.37 -2.44
N TYR A 39 14.10 4.16 -1.95
CA TYR A 39 12.80 3.79 -1.41
C TYR A 39 12.55 4.48 -0.07
N GLN A 40 11.44 5.23 -0.01
CA GLN A 40 10.99 5.87 1.23
C GLN A 40 9.66 5.28 1.64
N THR A 41 9.59 4.82 2.89
CA THR A 41 8.34 4.35 3.49
C THR A 41 7.63 5.50 4.19
N ARG A 42 6.38 5.72 3.83
CA ARG A 42 5.46 6.64 4.50
C ARG A 42 4.38 5.84 5.20
N THR A 43 4.21 6.09 6.49
CA THR A 43 3.13 5.50 7.28
C THR A 43 2.03 6.53 7.42
N VAL A 44 0.82 6.16 7.05
CA VAL A 44 -0.36 7.01 7.13
C VAL A 44 -1.51 6.23 7.79
N PRO A 45 -2.31 6.90 8.64
CA PRO A 45 -3.46 6.27 9.24
C PRO A 45 -4.51 5.96 8.18
N ALA A 46 -5.18 4.82 8.34
CA ALA A 46 -6.21 4.36 7.45
C ALA A 46 -7.43 3.85 8.24
N THR A 47 -8.62 4.11 7.73
CA THR A 47 -9.89 3.73 8.35
C THR A 47 -10.81 3.11 7.31
N ILE A 48 -11.54 2.07 7.70
CA ILE A 48 -12.54 1.47 6.80
C ILE A 48 -13.80 2.31 6.90
N GLN A 49 -14.23 2.89 5.78
CA GLN A 49 -15.59 3.42 5.68
C GLN A 49 -16.56 2.24 5.56
N LYS A 50 -17.36 2.02 6.61
CA LYS A 50 -18.29 0.89 6.75
C LYS A 50 -19.33 0.78 5.63
N ALA A 51 -19.62 1.85 4.91
CA ALA A 51 -20.66 1.88 3.88
C ALA A 51 -20.26 1.07 2.62
N ASP A 52 -18.96 0.99 2.30
CA ASP A 52 -18.50 0.47 1.00
C ASP A 52 -17.31 -0.48 1.08
N ASN A 53 -16.89 -0.88 2.30
CA ASN A 53 -15.67 -1.69 2.52
C ASN A 53 -14.42 -1.05 1.87
N ILE A 54 -14.43 0.28 1.76
CA ILE A 54 -13.34 1.08 1.21
C ILE A 54 -12.41 1.47 2.35
N LEU A 55 -11.12 1.20 2.18
CA LEU A 55 -10.09 1.68 3.08
C LEU A 55 -9.72 3.11 2.68
N VAL A 56 -10.00 4.06 3.56
CA VAL A 56 -9.64 5.46 3.37
C VAL A 56 -8.32 5.72 4.07
N VAL A 57 -7.32 6.11 3.30
CA VAL A 57 -5.98 6.43 3.80
C VAL A 57 -5.82 7.94 3.88
N ALA A 58 -5.42 8.43 5.06
CA ALA A 58 -5.22 9.86 5.36
C ALA A 58 -6.40 10.75 4.92
N ASP A 59 -7.64 10.24 5.04
CA ASP A 59 -8.90 10.93 4.67
C ASP A 59 -9.01 11.36 3.19
N THR A 60 -8.05 10.98 2.35
CA THR A 60 -7.87 11.54 1.00
C THR A 60 -7.78 10.47 -0.08
N VAL A 61 -7.20 9.31 0.24
CA VAL A 61 -7.01 8.22 -0.71
C VAL A 61 -8.00 7.11 -0.43
N HIS A 62 -8.89 6.86 -1.38
CA HIS A 62 -9.84 5.77 -1.34
C HIS A 62 -9.22 4.52 -1.99
N LEU A 63 -9.05 3.46 -1.20
CA LEU A 63 -8.57 2.16 -1.64
C LEU A 63 -9.71 1.15 -1.53
N ALA A 64 -10.21 0.67 -2.66
CA ALA A 64 -11.13 -0.44 -2.71
C ALA A 64 -10.34 -1.75 -2.78
N TYR A 65 -10.77 -2.76 -2.02
CA TYR A 65 -10.22 -4.11 -2.10
C TYR A 65 -11.00 -4.93 -3.13
N ASN A 66 -10.33 -5.47 -4.12
CA ASN A 66 -10.90 -6.41 -5.09
C ASN A 66 -10.53 -7.83 -4.70
N GLU A 67 -11.51 -8.56 -4.15
CA GLU A 67 -11.34 -9.96 -3.73
C GLU A 67 -11.07 -10.92 -4.90
N LYS A 68 -11.60 -10.64 -6.11
CA LYS A 68 -11.42 -11.52 -7.27
C LYS A 68 -9.98 -11.56 -7.77
N GLU A 69 -9.31 -10.42 -7.69
CA GLU A 69 -7.92 -10.27 -8.18
C GLU A 69 -6.90 -10.26 -7.05
N ASP A 70 -7.35 -10.42 -5.80
CA ASP A 70 -6.59 -10.20 -4.58
C ASP A 70 -5.73 -8.92 -4.69
N ALA A 71 -6.38 -7.80 -5.03
CA ALA A 71 -5.71 -6.55 -5.38
C ALA A 71 -6.39 -5.34 -4.75
N ILE A 72 -5.62 -4.35 -4.34
CA ILE A 72 -6.15 -3.04 -3.97
C ILE A 72 -6.17 -2.14 -5.21
N VAL A 73 -7.30 -1.48 -5.42
CA VAL A 73 -7.53 -0.54 -6.50
C VAL A 73 -7.91 0.82 -5.94
N SER A 74 -7.21 1.83 -6.42
CA SER A 74 -7.52 3.24 -6.26
C SER A 74 -7.68 3.83 -7.65
N GLY A 75 -8.40 4.94 -7.79
CA GLY A 75 -8.73 5.51 -9.12
C GLY A 75 -7.54 5.75 -10.06
N ARG A 76 -6.29 5.74 -9.56
CA ARG A 76 -5.06 5.86 -10.37
C ARG A 76 -3.99 4.80 -10.06
N MET A 77 -4.30 3.80 -9.24
CA MET A 77 -3.31 2.84 -8.74
C MET A 77 -3.95 1.46 -8.60
N LYS A 78 -3.32 0.45 -9.17
CA LYS A 78 -3.63 -0.95 -8.92
C LYS A 78 -2.41 -1.60 -8.28
N ALA A 79 -2.61 -2.33 -7.20
CA ALA A 79 -1.56 -3.10 -6.55
C ALA A 79 -2.03 -4.50 -6.20
N HIS A 80 -1.23 -5.48 -6.62
CA HIS A 80 -1.50 -6.90 -6.46
C HIS A 80 -0.93 -7.40 -5.14
N ARG A 81 -1.63 -8.32 -4.48
CA ARG A 81 -1.14 -8.95 -3.26
C ARG A 81 0.19 -9.66 -3.54
N ILE A 82 1.15 -9.45 -2.68
CA ILE A 82 2.43 -10.14 -2.67
C ILE A 82 2.68 -10.74 -1.29
N THR A 83 3.67 -11.62 -1.21
CA THR A 83 4.14 -12.18 0.06
C THR A 83 5.06 -11.19 0.78
N GLU A 84 5.23 -11.39 2.09
CA GLU A 84 6.20 -10.63 2.90
C GLU A 84 7.62 -10.75 2.34
N ALA A 85 8.03 -11.96 1.96
CA ALA A 85 9.36 -12.20 1.37
C ALA A 85 9.58 -11.36 0.10
N GLN A 86 8.59 -11.32 -0.80
CA GLN A 86 8.65 -10.47 -2.00
C GLN A 86 8.69 -8.98 -1.66
N TYR A 87 7.99 -8.57 -0.60
CA TYR A 87 8.01 -7.18 -0.14
C TYR A 87 9.40 -6.80 0.37
N GLN A 88 10.02 -7.64 1.21
CA GLN A 88 11.36 -7.43 1.76
C GLN A 88 12.43 -7.40 0.66
N SER A 89 12.37 -8.35 -0.30
CA SER A 89 13.28 -8.35 -1.45
C SER A 89 13.11 -7.11 -2.32
N ALA A 90 11.89 -6.59 -2.48
CA ALA A 90 11.65 -5.41 -3.32
C ALA A 90 12.13 -4.10 -2.68
N ILE A 91 12.19 -4.00 -1.35
CA ILE A 91 12.76 -2.84 -0.65
C ILE A 91 14.28 -2.93 -0.44
N GLY A 92 14.93 -4.00 -0.91
CA GLY A 92 16.38 -4.18 -0.80
C GLY A 92 16.89 -4.38 0.63
N LYS A 93 16.05 -4.91 1.54
CA LYS A 93 16.52 -5.43 2.82
C LYS A 93 17.03 -6.87 2.61
N GLU A 94 18.25 -6.97 2.08
CA GLU A 94 19.08 -8.19 2.16
C GLU A 94 20.00 -8.13 3.39
#